data_AF-U4QKZ2-F1
#
_entry.id   AF-U4QKZ2-F1
#
_cell.length_a   1.000
_cell.length_b   1.000
_cell.length_c   1.000
_cell.angle_alpha   90.00
_cell.angle_beta   90.00
_cell.angle_gamma   90.00
#
_symmetry.space_group_name_H-M   'P 1'
#
loop_
_entity.id
_entity.type
_entity.pdbx_description
1 polymer ?
#
loop_
_entity_poly.entity_id
_entity_poly.type
_entity_poly.pdbx_seq_one_letter_code
_entity_poly.pdbx_strand_id
1 'polypeptide(L)'
;MKDATHISDGTTLEQAVSAVDKFEQVFAIGINCISPDLVAPALKEIGKYTFKPLVVYPNLGASYDPKIKQWREFKEKFDFNKLTKKWYQEGARLIGGCCTTGPTEIKQMIV
;
A
#
# COMPACT_ATOMS: atom_id res chain seq x y z
N MET A 1 -3.70 6.79 -5.15
CA MET A 1 -2.93 7.70 -4.28
C MET A 1 -2.11 8.61 -5.18
N LYS A 2 -1.99 9.90 -4.86
CA LYS A 2 -1.23 10.85 -5.69
C LYS A 2 0.27 10.75 -5.39
N ASP A 3 0.63 10.70 -4.11
CA ASP A 3 1.99 10.57 -3.60
C ASP A 3 1.97 10.01 -2.17
N ALA A 4 3.11 9.94 -1.48
CA ALA A 4 3.20 9.37 -0.14
C ALA A 4 2.52 10.20 0.97
N THR A 5 1.94 11.36 0.65
CA THR A 5 1.25 12.23 1.62
C THR A 5 -0.17 12.63 1.21
N HIS A 6 -0.64 12.25 0.00
CA HIS A 6 -1.97 12.59 -0.50
C HIS A 6 -2.69 11.42 -1.21
N ILE A 7 -4.00 11.29 -0.98
CA ILE A 7 -4.86 10.38 -1.75
C ILE A 7 -5.08 10.91 -3.18
N SER A 8 -5.78 10.15 -4.03
CA SER A 8 -5.88 10.42 -5.47
C SER A 8 -6.47 11.79 -5.82
N ASP A 9 -7.38 12.33 -5.00
CA ASP A 9 -8.01 13.64 -5.22
C ASP A 9 -7.20 14.82 -4.67
N GLY A 10 -6.10 14.55 -3.97
CA GLY A 10 -5.27 15.57 -3.33
C GLY A 10 -5.54 15.81 -1.84
N THR A 11 -6.50 15.11 -1.22
CA THR A 11 -6.68 15.15 0.25
C THR A 11 -5.44 14.57 0.95
N THR A 12 -4.98 15.18 2.04
CA THR A 12 -3.79 14.68 2.76
C THR A 12 -4.08 13.35 3.47
N LEU A 13 -3.04 12.53 3.69
CA LEU A 13 -3.18 11.30 4.46
C LEU A 13 -3.59 11.59 5.91
N GLU A 14 -3.14 12.69 6.50
CA GLU A 14 -3.62 13.15 7.81
C GLU A 14 -5.14 13.32 7.84
N GLN A 15 -5.69 14.07 6.87
CA GLN A 15 -7.13 14.32 6.77
C GLN A 15 -7.90 13.02 6.54
N ALA A 16 -7.44 12.19 5.61
CA ALA A 16 -8.09 10.94 5.27
C ALA A 16 -8.09 9.93 6.44
N VAL A 17 -6.95 9.78 7.12
CA VAL A 17 -6.81 8.88 8.28
C VAL A 17 -7.65 9.40 9.45
N SER A 18 -7.52 10.66 9.81
CA SER A 18 -8.27 11.27 10.93
C SER A 18 -9.79 11.20 10.74
N ALA A 19 -10.26 11.28 9.49
CA ALA A 19 -11.69 11.19 9.17
C ALA A 19 -12.29 9.83 9.56
N VAL A 20 -11.51 8.74 9.47
CA VAL A 20 -11.97 7.36 9.74
C VAL A 20 -11.48 6.81 11.08
N ASP A 21 -10.37 7.33 11.63
CA ASP A 21 -9.76 6.84 12.86
C ASP A 21 -10.68 6.96 14.09
N LYS A 22 -11.53 8.00 14.12
CA LYS A 22 -12.50 8.25 15.20
C LYS A 22 -13.59 7.18 15.38
N PHE A 23 -13.77 6.28 14.40
CA PHE A 23 -14.81 5.25 14.46
C PHE A 23 -14.25 3.91 14.95
N GLU A 24 -14.76 3.38 16.06
CA GLU A 24 -14.32 2.10 16.63
C GLU A 24 -14.56 0.91 15.68
N GLN A 25 -15.57 1.00 14.82
CA GLN A 25 -15.89 -0.04 13.81
C GLN A 25 -14.82 -0.15 12.72
N VAL A 26 -14.03 0.90 12.50
CA VAL A 26 -12.87 0.86 11.62
C VAL A 26 -11.72 0.24 12.42
N PHE A 27 -11.47 -1.05 12.26
CA PHE A 27 -10.46 -1.76 13.07
C PHE A 27 -9.03 -1.66 12.51
N ALA A 28 -8.86 -1.25 11.25
CA ALA A 28 -7.57 -1.13 10.57
C ALA A 28 -7.63 -0.07 9.45
N ILE A 29 -6.49 0.56 9.15
CA ILE A 29 -6.35 1.61 8.13
C ILE A 29 -5.15 1.31 7.25
N GLY A 30 -5.19 1.66 5.97
CA GLY A 30 -4.08 1.32 5.09
C GLY A 30 -4.21 1.79 3.66
N ILE A 31 -3.38 1.20 2.80
CA ILE A 31 -3.23 1.56 1.39
C ILE A 31 -3.23 0.30 0.52
N ASN A 32 -3.88 0.40 -0.63
CA ASN A 32 -3.88 -0.65 -1.65
C ASN A 32 -3.67 -0.07 -3.05
N CYS A 33 -3.25 -0.94 -3.97
CA CYS A 33 -3.11 -0.62 -5.40
C CYS A 33 -2.17 0.56 -5.71
N ILE A 34 -1.09 0.68 -4.94
CA ILE A 34 0.00 1.64 -5.18
C ILE A 34 1.28 0.91 -5.57
N SER A 35 2.23 1.64 -6.14
CA SER A 35 3.58 1.10 -6.41
C SER A 35 4.25 0.64 -5.11
N PRO A 36 4.98 -0.50 -5.09
CA PRO A 36 5.70 -0.98 -3.92
C PRO A 36 6.62 0.05 -3.24
N ASP A 37 7.24 0.95 -4.02
CA ASP A 37 8.15 1.98 -3.47
C ASP A 37 7.44 3.04 -2.62
N LEU A 38 6.15 3.27 -2.89
CA LEU A 38 5.36 4.24 -2.14
C LEU A 38 4.86 3.67 -0.79
N VAL A 39 4.94 2.36 -0.58
CA VAL A 39 4.35 1.71 0.59
C VAL A 39 5.04 2.14 1.88
N ALA A 40 6.37 2.03 1.95
CA ALA A 40 7.11 2.40 3.16
C ALA A 40 6.95 3.88 3.56
N PRO A 41 7.13 4.87 2.66
CA PRO A 41 6.93 6.26 3.03
C PRO A 41 5.48 6.57 3.41
N ALA A 42 4.48 5.95 2.75
CA ALA A 42 3.08 6.14 3.11
C ALA A 42 2.70 5.47 4.45
N LEU A 43 3.24 4.30 4.77
CA LEU A 43 3.09 3.67 6.08
C LEU A 43 3.61 4.56 7.20
N LYS A 44 4.83 5.11 7.01
CA LYS A 44 5.43 6.04 7.95
C LYS A 44 4.59 7.30 8.13
N GLU A 45 3.95 7.79 7.07
CA GLU A 45 3.06 8.94 7.14
C GLU A 45 1.78 8.61 7.92
N ILE A 46 1.09 7.53 7.54
CA ILE A 46 -0.17 7.09 8.17
C ILE A 46 0.04 6.80 9.66
N GLY A 47 1.15 6.15 10.01
CA GLY A 47 1.48 5.79 11.40
C GLY A 47 1.65 6.99 12.35
N LYS A 48 1.74 8.23 11.84
CA LYS A 48 1.73 9.44 12.68
C LYS A 48 0.34 9.76 13.22
N TYR A 49 -0.72 9.26 12.58
CA TYR A 49 -2.10 9.74 12.76
C TYR A 49 -3.06 8.66 13.28
N THR A 50 -2.58 7.42 13.47
CA THR A 50 -3.40 6.33 13.99
C THR A 50 -2.54 5.31 14.72
N PHE A 51 -3.12 4.70 15.77
CA PHE A 51 -2.56 3.52 16.43
C PHE A 51 -3.21 2.21 15.95
N LYS A 52 -4.15 2.28 15.00
CA LYS A 52 -4.82 1.10 14.46
C LYS A 52 -3.85 0.26 13.62
N PRO A 53 -4.04 -1.07 13.58
CA PRO A 53 -3.30 -1.94 12.68
C PRO A 53 -3.25 -1.41 11.25
N LEU A 54 -2.06 -1.42 10.64
CA LEU A 54 -1.86 -0.93 9.29
C LEU A 54 -1.99 -2.04 8.24
N VAL A 55 -2.67 -1.72 7.13
CA VAL A 55 -2.95 -2.65 6.02
C VAL A 55 -2.19 -2.23 4.75
N VAL A 56 -1.54 -3.16 4.07
CA VAL A 56 -0.86 -2.90 2.79
C VAL A 56 -1.09 -4.00 1.76
N TYR A 57 -1.67 -3.61 0.62
CA TYR A 57 -1.89 -4.46 -0.55
C TYR A 57 -1.44 -3.75 -1.84
N PRO A 58 -0.12 -3.57 -2.09
CA PRO A 58 0.37 -2.89 -3.30
C PRO A 58 0.15 -3.72 -4.57
N ASN A 59 0.33 -3.09 -5.73
CA ASN A 59 0.45 -3.82 -7.00
C ASN A 59 1.89 -4.40 -7.17
N LEU A 60 2.15 -5.22 -8.18
CA LEU A 60 3.50 -5.76 -8.44
C LEU A 60 4.47 -4.76 -9.11
N GLY A 61 4.10 -3.49 -9.26
CA GLY A 61 4.91 -2.47 -9.92
C GLY A 61 4.56 -2.18 -11.39
N ALA A 62 3.60 -2.91 -11.97
CA ALA A 62 3.08 -2.58 -13.29
C ALA A 62 2.29 -1.26 -13.27
N SER A 63 2.39 -0.51 -14.36
CA SER A 63 1.56 0.69 -14.57
C SER A 63 0.44 0.37 -15.56
N TYR A 64 -0.77 0.78 -15.23
CA TYR A 64 -1.92 0.61 -16.13
C TYR A 64 -2.01 1.79 -17.10
N ASP A 65 -2.16 1.50 -18.39
CA ASP A 65 -2.43 2.50 -19.41
C ASP A 65 -3.94 2.59 -19.70
N PRO A 66 -4.61 3.66 -19.27
CA PRO A 66 -6.04 3.80 -19.48
C PRO A 66 -6.43 4.10 -20.94
N LYS A 67 -5.51 4.56 -21.78
CA LYS A 67 -5.81 4.88 -23.20
C LYS A 67 -5.98 3.61 -24.02
N ILE A 68 -5.08 2.65 -23.82
CA ILE A 68 -5.12 1.35 -24.51
C ILE A 68 -5.77 0.23 -23.68
N LYS A 69 -6.12 0.52 -22.42
CA LYS A 69 -6.73 -0.41 -21.46
C LYS A 69 -5.89 -1.65 -21.19
N GLN A 70 -4.57 -1.48 -21.06
CA GLN A 70 -3.62 -2.58 -20.85
C GLN A 70 -2.62 -2.27 -19.75
N TRP A 71 -2.10 -3.31 -19.12
CA TRP A 71 -0.95 -3.20 -18.24
C TRP A 71 0.32 -3.03 -19.08
N ARG A 72 1.15 -2.06 -18.72
CA ARG A 72 2.49 -1.93 -19.27
C ARG A 72 3.43 -2.94 -18.60
N GLU A 73 4.52 -3.23 -19.28
CA GLU A 73 5.57 -4.08 -18.75
C GLU A 73 6.10 -3.57 -17.39
N PHE A 74 6.51 -4.52 -16.56
CA PHE A 74 7.18 -4.25 -15.30
C PHE A 74 8.51 -3.57 -15.57
N LYS A 75 8.61 -2.28 -15.23
CA LYS A 75 9.87 -1.54 -15.34
C LYS A 75 10.90 -2.01 -14.31
N GLU A 76 10.43 -2.46 -13.16
CA GLU A 76 11.24 -2.87 -12.03
C GLU A 76 10.78 -4.23 -11.51
N LYS A 77 11.73 -5.03 -11.04
CA LYS A 77 11.46 -6.27 -10.33
C LYS A 77 11.65 -6.01 -8.83
N PHE A 78 10.55 -6.11 -8.09
CA PHE A 78 10.56 -5.94 -6.65
C PHE A 78 10.79 -7.28 -5.95
N ASP A 79 11.67 -7.28 -4.95
CA ASP A 79 11.82 -8.40 -4.02
C ASP A 79 10.75 -8.30 -2.93
N PHE A 80 9.63 -8.96 -3.17
CA PHE A 80 8.50 -8.93 -2.25
C PHE A 80 8.80 -9.58 -0.90
N ASN A 81 9.74 -10.54 -0.81
CA ASN A 81 10.13 -11.11 0.48
C ASN A 81 10.84 -10.07 1.35
N LYS A 82 11.75 -9.30 0.75
CA LYS A 82 12.44 -8.20 1.44
C LYS A 82 11.47 -7.07 1.79
N LEU A 83 10.58 -6.73 0.86
CA LEU A 83 9.63 -5.63 1.06
C LEU A 83 8.59 -5.93 2.13
N THR A 84 8.02 -7.14 2.20
CA THR A 84 7.06 -7.49 3.25
C THR A 84 7.68 -7.37 4.63
N LYS A 85 8.92 -7.85 4.81
CA LYS A 85 9.68 -7.67 6.05
C LYS A 85 9.86 -6.21 6.42
N LYS A 86 10.21 -5.37 5.44
CA LYS A 86 10.34 -3.92 5.64
C LYS A 86 9.00 -3.31 6.05
N TRP A 87 7.91 -3.61 5.35
CA TRP A 87 6.59 -3.05 5.67
C TRP A 87 6.10 -3.47 7.05
N TYR A 88 6.39 -4.71 7.47
CA TYR A 88 6.09 -5.17 8.83
C TYR A 88 6.87 -4.39 9.90
N GLN A 89 8.15 -4.11 9.66
CA GLN A 89 8.99 -3.26 10.52
C GLN A 89 8.45 -1.82 10.60
N GLU A 90 7.87 -1.31 9.51
CA GLU A 90 7.20 0.00 9.44
C GLU A 90 5.75 -0.01 10.00
N GLY A 91 5.34 -1.10 10.68
CA GLY A 91 4.07 -1.17 11.42
C GLY A 91 2.92 -1.86 10.69
N ALA A 92 3.10 -2.34 9.45
CA ALA A 92 2.08 -3.14 8.78
C ALA A 92 1.78 -4.44 9.53
N ARG A 93 0.51 -4.82 9.59
CA ARG A 93 0.02 -6.06 10.23
C ARG A 93 -0.81 -6.92 9.30
N LEU A 94 -1.42 -6.32 8.28
CA LEU A 94 -2.10 -7.03 7.21
C LEU A 94 -1.36 -6.73 5.92
N ILE A 95 -0.72 -7.75 5.34
CA ILE A 95 0.15 -7.62 4.16
C ILE A 95 -0.31 -8.60 3.09
N GLY A 96 -0.33 -8.15 1.84
CA GLY A 96 -0.72 -8.96 0.68
C GLY A 96 -0.47 -8.20 -0.61
N GLY A 97 -1.27 -8.47 -1.64
CA GLY A 97 -1.14 -7.77 -2.92
C GLY A 97 -2.47 -7.47 -3.60
N CYS A 98 -2.41 -6.57 -4.58
CA CYS A 98 -3.53 -6.09 -5.37
C CYS A 98 -3.29 -6.40 -6.84
N CYS A 99 -3.41 -5.41 -7.74
CA CYS A 99 -3.29 -5.64 -9.17
C CYS A 99 -2.00 -6.36 -9.54
N THR A 100 -2.12 -7.27 -10.51
CA THR A 100 -1.06 -8.13 -11.04
C THR A 100 -0.43 -9.11 -10.05
N THR A 101 -0.85 -9.15 -8.78
CA THR A 101 -0.38 -10.13 -7.80
C THR A 101 -1.10 -11.47 -7.98
N GLY A 102 -0.37 -12.57 -8.04
CA GLY A 102 -0.91 -13.92 -8.07
C GLY A 102 -0.51 -14.79 -6.87
N PRO A 103 -0.96 -16.06 -6.83
CA PRO A 103 -0.60 -16.98 -5.76
C PRO A 103 0.90 -17.21 -5.60
N THR A 104 1.68 -17.07 -6.68
CA THR A 104 3.14 -17.20 -6.65
C THR A 104 3.78 -16.09 -5.82
N GLU A 105 3.38 -14.84 -6.03
CA GLU A 105 3.91 -13.70 -5.28
C GLU A 105 3.43 -13.72 -3.83
N ILE A 106 2.16 -14.09 -3.59
CA ILE A 106 1.64 -14.26 -2.22
C ILE A 106 2.47 -15.27 -1.43
N LYS A 107 2.91 -16.38 -2.03
CA LYS A 107 3.77 -17.36 -1.35
C LYS A 107 5.15 -16.81 -0.97
N GLN A 108 5.63 -15.77 -1.65
CA GLN A 108 6.92 -15.12 -1.35
C GLN A 108 6.80 -14.08 -0.23
N MET A 109 5.59 -13.56 0.01
CA MET A 109 5.27 -12.59 1.04
C MET A 109 5.20 -13.27 2.41
N ILE A 110 6.38 -13.46 3.02
CA ILE A 110 6.51 -14.06 4.34
C ILE A 110 7.05 -12.98 5.28
N VAL A 111 6.38 -12.82 6.41
CA VAL A 111 6.74 -11.92 7.51
C VAL A 111 6.75 -12.69 8.81
#